data_AF-A0A4Q2FB45-F1
#
_entry.id   AF-A0A4Q2FB45-F1
#
_cell.length_a   1.000
_cell.length_b   1.000
_cell.length_c   1.000
_cell.angle_alpha   90.00
_cell.angle_beta   90.00
_cell.angle_gamma   90.00
#
_symmetry.space_group_name_H-M   'P 1'
#
loop_
_entity.id
_entity.type
_entity.pdbx_description
1 polymer ?
#
loop_
_entity_poly.entity_id
_entity_poly.type
_entity_poly.pdbx_seq_one_letter_code
_entity_poly.pdbx_strand_id
1 'polypeptide(L)' 'SLFKDAAPEFLRMIVVHELAHLKESEHNKAFYQLCQYMLPDYHQLEFDLRVYLTWKSL' A
#
# COMPACT_ATOMS: atom_id res chain seq x y z
N SER A 1 7.27 0.63 17.29
CA SER A 1 5.87 0.58 16.78
C SER A 1 5.97 0.45 15.28
N LEU A 2 5.27 -0.49 14.63
CA LEU A 2 5.55 -0.87 13.23
C LEU A 2 5.51 0.33 12.26
N PHE A 3 4.48 1.17 12.39
CA PHE A 3 4.17 2.27 11.47
C PHE A 3 4.72 3.64 11.90
N LYS A 4 5.12 3.82 13.16
CA LYS A 4 5.62 5.13 13.64
C LYS A 4 6.95 5.52 13.00
N ASP A 5 7.76 4.52 12.65
CA ASP A 5 9.10 4.71 12.10
C ASP A 5 9.13 4.50 10.56
N ALA A 6 7.97 4.34 9.93
CA ALA A 6 7.83 4.14 8.51
C ALA A 6 7.83 5.48 7.76
N ALA A 7 8.30 5.48 6.51
CA ALA A 7 8.21 6.66 5.66
C ALA A 7 6.73 7.08 5.47
N PRO A 8 6.40 8.40 5.44
CA PRO A 8 5.02 8.86 5.25
C PRO A 8 4.33 8.32 4.00
N GLU A 9 5.09 8.04 2.95
CA GLU A 9 4.64 7.45 1.68
C GLU A 9 4.02 6.06 1.90
N PHE A 10 4.59 5.25 2.80
CA PHE A 10 4.03 3.95 3.14
C PHE A 10 2.68 4.07 3.84
N LEU A 11 2.52 5.07 4.71
CA LEU A 11 1.24 5.31 5.38
C LEU A 11 0.15 5.73 4.37
N ARG A 12 0.51 6.58 3.40
CA ARG A 12 -0.39 6.96 2.30
C ARG A 12 -0.81 5.74 1.47
N MET A 13 0.14 4.89 1.11
CA MET A 13 -0.14 3.67 0.35
C MET A 13 -1.07 2.72 1.11
N ILE A 14 -0.82 2.49 2.41
CA ILE A 14 -1.69 1.66 3.26
C ILE A 14 -3.10 2.23 3.32
N VAL A 15 -3.26 3.54 3.53
CA VAL A 15 -4.60 4.16 3.56
C VAL A 15 -5.32 3.97 2.23
N VAL A 16 -4.64 4.14 1.10
CA VAL A 16 -5.23 3.91 -0.23
C VAL A 16 -5.62 2.44 -0.44
N HIS A 17 -4.78 1.50 -0.01
CA HIS A 17 -5.06 0.07 -0.05
C HIS A 17 -6.35 -0.28 0.72
N GLU A 18 -6.43 0.14 1.97
CA GLU A 18 -7.58 -0.16 2.83
C GLU A 18 -8.86 0.58 2.37
N LEU A 19 -8.73 1.78 1.81
CA LEU A 19 -9.87 2.48 1.19
C LEU A 19 -10.39 1.75 -0.05
N ALA A 20 -9.50 1.18 -0.88
CA ALA A 20 -9.92 0.39 -2.03
C ALA A 20 -10.72 -0.86 -1.62
N HIS A 21 -10.39 -1.45 -0.46
CA HIS A 21 -11.15 -2.57 0.11
C HIS A 21 -12.60 -2.26 0.50
N LEU A 22 -12.97 -0.98 0.65
CA LEU A 22 -14.37 -0.60 0.84
C LEU A 22 -15.24 -0.87 -0.40
N LYS A 23 -14.63 -1.01 -1.58
CA LYS A 23 -15.31 -1.26 -2.86
C LYS A 23 -14.93 -2.59 -3.50
N GLU A 24 -13.66 -2.99 -3.40
CA GLU A 24 -13.10 -4.18 -4.05
C GLU A 24 -12.46 -5.09 -2.98
N SER A 25 -13.07 -6.24 -2.69
CA SER A 25 -12.60 -7.12 -1.61
C SER A 25 -11.29 -7.87 -1.95
N GLU A 26 -11.14 -8.29 -3.20
CA GLU A 26 -9.98 -9.07 -3.67
C GLU A 26 -8.95 -8.16 -4.33
N HIS A 27 -7.66 -8.49 -4.20
CA HIS A 27 -6.56 -7.83 -4.92
C HIS A 27 -6.52 -8.20 -6.41
N ASN A 28 -7.59 -7.88 -7.13
CA ASN A 28 -7.76 -8.13 -8.56
C ASN A 28 -7.44 -6.87 -9.39
N LYS A 29 -7.63 -6.94 -10.71
CA LYS A 29 -7.34 -5.81 -11.62
C LYS A 29 -8.14 -4.54 -11.26
N ALA A 30 -9.40 -4.66 -10.86
CA ALA A 30 -10.23 -3.51 -10.49
C ALA A 30 -9.73 -2.86 -9.19
N PHE A 31 -9.33 -3.65 -8.20
CA PHE A 31 -8.69 -3.17 -6.97
C PHE A 31 -7.43 -2.34 -7.28
N TYR A 32 -6.50 -2.88 -8.08
CA TYR A 32 -5.26 -2.17 -8.41
C TYR A 32 -5.51 -0.92 -9.25
N GLN A 33 -6.49 -0.94 -10.15
CA GLN A 33 -6.91 0.25 -10.89
C GLN A 33 -7.46 1.34 -9.97
N LEU A 34 -8.26 0.97 -8.97
CA LEU A 34 -8.79 1.91 -7.99
C LEU A 34 -7.68 2.50 -7.11
N CYS A 35 -6.72 1.67 -6.68
CA CYS A 35 -5.55 2.12 -5.94
C CYS A 35 -4.71 3.12 -6.75
N GLN A 36 -4.37 2.79 -8.00
CA GLN A 36 -3.59 3.68 -8.88
C GLN A 36 -4.31 4.97 -9.25
N TYR A 37 -5.65 4.95 -9.29
CA TYR A 37 -6.45 6.16 -9.47
C TYR A 37 -6.29 7.12 -8.29
N MET A 38 -6.25 6.61 -7.06
CA MET A 38 -6.06 7.41 -5.85
C MET A 38 -4.58 7.79 -5.60
N LEU A 39 -3.64 6.94 -6.03
CA LEU A 39 -2.20 7.09 -5.81
C LEU A 39 -1.41 6.56 -7.03
N PRO A 40 -0.96 7.44 -7.95
CA PRO A 40 -0.36 7.01 -9.22
C PRO A 40 0.85 6.07 -9.08
N ASP A 41 1.65 6.23 -8.03
CA ASP A 41 2.85 5.44 -7.69
C ASP A 41 2.57 4.26 -6.76
N TYR A 42 1.30 3.90 -6.56
CA TYR A 42 0.86 2.85 -5.63
C TYR A 42 1.66 1.55 -5.72
N HIS A 43 1.90 1.02 -6.93
CA HIS A 43 2.63 -0.25 -7.10
C HIS A 43 4.06 -0.17 -6.60
N GLN A 44 4.74 0.96 -6.82
CA GLN A 44 6.11 1.13 -6.36
C GLN A 44 6.13 1.20 -4.82
N LEU A 45 5.23 1.99 -4.24
CA LEU A 45 5.13 2.11 -2.79
C LEU A 45 4.71 0.82 -2.09
N GLU A 46 3.84 0.02 -2.72
CA GLU A 46 3.47 -1.31 -2.21
C GLU A 46 4.67 -2.26 -2.21
N PHE A 47 5.41 -2.31 -3.32
CA PHE A 47 6.63 -3.11 -3.40
C PHE A 47 7.67 -2.68 -2.36
N ASP A 48 7.94 -1.37 -2.26
CA ASP A 48 8.92 -0.82 -1.32
C ASP A 48 8.53 -1.09 0.14
N LEU A 49 7.23 -0.99 0.48
CA LEU A 49 6.75 -1.36 1.81
C LEU A 49 7.00 -2.86 2.09
N ARG A 50 6.70 -3.75 1.14
CA ARG A 50 6.92 -5.20 1.31
C ARG A 50 8.41 -5.51 1.53
N VAL A 51 9.31 -4.84 0.80
CA VAL A 51 10.76 -4.96 0.99
C VAL A 51 11.18 -4.44 2.36
N TYR A 52 10.71 -3.25 2.76
CA TYR A 52 11.01 -2.66 4.07
C TYR A 52 10.56 -3.55 5.24
N LEU A 53 9.35 -4.10 5.17
CA LEU A 53 8.81 -4.99 6.20
C LEU A 53 9.59 -6.31 6.26
N THR A 54 10.02 -6.83 5.11
CA THR A 54 10.88 -8.02 5.03
C THR A 54 12.22 -7.74 5.72
N TRP A 55 12.88 -6.65 5.38
CA TRP A 55 14.15 -6.25 6.00
C TRP A 55 14.02 -6.06 7.51
N LYS A 56 12.94 -5.43 7.98
CA LYS A 56 12.68 -5.19 9.41
C LYS A 56 12.35 -6.48 10.19
N SER A 57 11.96 -7.55 9.51
CA SER A 57 11.63 -8.84 10.11
C SER A 57 12.82 -9.79 10.26
N LEU A 58 13.96 -9.45 9.64
CA LEU A 58 15.25 -10.13 9.81
C LEU A 58 16.00 -9.58 11.03
#